data_AF-B5ZBE3-F1
#
_entry.id   AF-B5ZBE3-F1
#
_cell.length_a   1.000
_cell.length_b   1.000
_cell.length_c   1.000
_cell.angle_alpha   90.00
_cell.angle_beta   90.00
_cell.angle_gamma   90.00
#
_symmetry.space_group_name_H-M   'P 1'
#
loop_
_entity.id
_entity.type
_entity.pdbx_description
1 polymer ?
#
loop_
_entity_poly.entity_id
_entity_poly.type
_entity_poly.pdbx_seq_one_letter_code
_entity_poly.pdbx_strand_id
1 'polypeptide(L)' 'MAVQQRRVSKSRKGMRRSHDHLTVSNTVACNECGKALLPHRACRDCKTYRSIKLSIK' A
#
# COMPACT_ATOMS: atom_id res chain seq x y z
N MET A 1 -2.09 -8.51 -39.12
CA MET A 1 -2.10 -8.17 -37.67
C MET A 1 -3.55 -7.93 -37.25
N ALA A 2 -3.97 -8.41 -36.08
CA ALA A 2 -5.32 -8.14 -35.59
C ALA A 2 -5.42 -6.68 -35.12
N VAL A 3 -6.46 -5.98 -35.58
CA VAL A 3 -6.77 -4.61 -35.17
C VAL A 3 -8.12 -4.57 -34.48
N GLN A 4 -8.29 -3.62 -33.54
CA GLN A 4 -9.60 -3.38 -32.95
C GLN A 4 -10.58 -2.95 -34.04
N GLN A 5 -11.76 -3.57 -34.09
CA GLN A 5 -12.79 -3.18 -35.05
C GLN A 5 -13.42 -1.82 -34.72
N ARG A 6 -13.51 -1.49 -33.42
CA ARG A 6 -14.14 -0.27 -32.91
C ARG A 6 -13.40 0.26 -31.69
N ARG A 7 -13.49 1.57 -31.47
CA ARG A 7 -13.04 2.21 -30.22
C ARG A 7 -13.78 1.63 -29.02
N VAL A 8 -13.06 1.40 -27.92
CA VAL A 8 -13.65 1.03 -26.63
C VAL A 8 -14.40 2.26 -26.09
N SER A 9 -15.67 2.10 -25.71
CA SER A 9 -16.47 3.19 -25.12
C SER A 9 -15.91 3.62 -23.77
N LYS A 10 -16.16 4.88 -23.37
CA LYS A 10 -15.73 5.40 -22.05
C LYS A 10 -16.26 4.52 -20.91
N SER A 11 -17.52 4.10 -21.02
CA SER A 11 -18.18 3.19 -20.06
C SER A 11 -17.48 1.83 -19.98
N ARG A 12 -17.23 1.16 -21.11
CA ARG A 12 -16.53 -0.14 -21.13
C ARG A 12 -15.12 -0.06 -20.55
N LYS A 13 -14.38 1.02 -20.84
CA LYS A 13 -13.05 1.27 -20.26
C LYS A 13 -13.13 1.45 -18.73
N GLY A 14 -14.12 2.21 -18.25
CA GLY A 14 -14.35 2.45 -16.82
C GLY A 14 -14.72 1.17 -16.06
N MET A 15 -15.68 0.40 -16.58
CA MET A 15 -16.09 -0.89 -15.98
C MET A 15 -14.93 -1.86 -15.88
N ARG A 16 -14.09 -1.97 -16.92
CA ARG A 16 -12.89 -2.82 -16.89
C ARG A 16 -11.89 -2.40 -15.81
N ARG A 17 -11.69 -1.10 -15.61
CA ARG A 17 -10.75 -0.53 -14.64
C ARG A 17 -11.31 -0.41 -13.22
N SER A 18 -12.54 -0.87 -12.98
CA SER A 18 -13.16 -0.82 -11.64
C SER A 18 -12.38 -1.61 -10.59
N HIS A 19 -11.62 -2.63 -11.01
CA HIS A 19 -10.80 -3.45 -10.13
C HIS A 19 -9.36 -2.93 -9.96
N ASP A 20 -8.93 -1.92 -10.74
CA ASP A 20 -7.55 -1.44 -10.77
C ASP A 20 -7.24 -0.44 -9.64
N HIS A 21 -7.90 -0.55 -8.48
CA HIS A 21 -7.66 0.32 -7.34
C HIS A 21 -6.45 -0.19 -6.53
N LEU A 22 -5.67 0.76 -6.00
CA LEU A 22 -4.61 0.42 -5.05
C LEU A 22 -5.24 0.13 -3.68
N THR A 23 -4.78 -0.94 -3.03
CA THR A 23 -5.18 -1.26 -1.66
C THR A 23 -4.31 -0.50 -0.67
N VAL A 24 -4.92 0.17 0.30
CA VAL A 24 -4.19 0.85 1.38
C VAL A 24 -3.62 -0.20 2.31
N SER A 25 -2.32 -0.10 2.64
CA SER A 25 -1.71 -1.00 3.61
C SER A 25 -2.23 -0.69 5.02
N ASN A 26 -2.62 -1.73 5.76
CA ASN A 26 -2.98 -1.60 7.17
C ASN A 26 -1.78 -1.05 7.96
N THR A 27 -1.98 0.09 8.61
CA THR A 27 -1.00 0.70 9.51
C THR A 27 -1.51 0.67 10.94
N VAL A 28 -0.60 0.46 11.89
CA VAL A 28 -0.84 0.46 13.33
C VAL A 28 0.00 1.57 13.97
N ALA A 29 -0.43 2.13 15.09
CA ALA A 29 0.38 3.11 15.82
C ALA A 29 1.58 2.42 16.50
N CYS A 30 2.77 3.02 16.41
CA CYS A 30 3.92 2.57 17.18
C CYS A 30 3.75 2.96 18.66
N ASN A 31 3.91 2.00 19.58
CA ASN A 31 3.77 2.25 21.02
C ASN A 31 4.78 3.26 21.59
N GLU A 32 5.95 3.42 20.97
CA GLU A 32 7.05 4.26 21.49
C GLU A 32 7.02 5.69 20.94
N CYS A 33 6.57 5.90 19.69
CA CYS A 33 6.64 7.20 19.01
C CYS A 33 5.32 7.67 18.39
N GLY A 34 4.26 6.87 18.44
CA GLY A 34 2.93 7.20 17.91
C GLY A 34 2.83 7.22 16.38
N LYS A 35 3.92 7.05 15.63
CA LYS A 35 3.90 7.08 14.16
C LYS A 35 3.28 5.82 13.56
N ALA A 36 2.73 5.96 12.36
CA ALA A 36 2.16 4.86 11.59
C ALA A 36 3.23 3.84 11.20
N LEU A 37 2.98 2.59 11.53
CA LEU A 37 3.86 1.45 11.34
C LEU A 37 3.11 0.36 10.56
N LEU A 38 3.82 -0.40 9.73
CA LEU A 38 3.27 -1.65 9.20
C LEU A 38 3.31 -2.75 10.28
N PRO A 39 2.21 -3.48 10.52
CA PRO A 39 2.19 -4.53 11.53
C PRO A 39 3.33 -5.54 11.31
N HIS A 40 3.89 -6.05 12.41
CA HIS A 40 5.02 -6.99 12.42
C HIS A 40 6.35 -6.45 11.84
N ARG A 41 6.50 -5.14 11.63
CA ARG A 41 7.76 -4.51 11.23
C ARG A 41 8.34 -3.66 12.36
N ALA A 42 9.64 -3.38 12.30
CA ALA A 42 10.27 -2.39 13.14
C ALA A 42 9.89 -0.97 12.69
N CYS A 43 9.74 -0.05 13.64
CA CYS A 43 9.49 1.36 13.33
C CYS A 43 10.71 1.99 12.68
N ARG A 44 10.52 2.65 11.52
CA ARG A 44 11.61 3.33 10.80
C ARG A 44 12.13 4.55 11.57
N ASP A 45 11.27 5.19 12.35
CA ASP A 45 11.58 6.42 13.06
C ASP A 45 12.27 6.21 14.40
N CYS A 46 11.67 5.41 15.30
CA CYS A 46 12.25 5.15 16.62
C CYS A 46 13.13 3.89 16.66
N LYS A 47 13.20 3.15 15.55
CA LYS A 47 13.97 1.91 15.40
C LYS A 47 13.65 0.86 16.47
N THR A 48 12.42 0.85 16.97
CA THR A 48 11.98 -0.16 17.96
C THR A 48 11.07 -1.20 17.32
N TYR A 49 11.18 -2.42 17.82
CA TYR A 49 10.22 -3.50 17.62
C TYR A 49 10.01 -4.20 18.96
N ARG A 50 8.76 -4.23 19.46
CA ARG A 50 8.41 -4.86 20.75
C ARG A 50 9.32 -4.41 21.91
N SER A 51 9.52 -3.09 22.03
CA SER A 51 10.37 -2.45 23.04
C SER A 51 11.87 -2.80 22.98
N ILE A 52 12.32 -3.51 21.94
CA ILE A 52 13.73 -3.72 21.64
C ILE A 52 14.16 -2.66 20.62
N LYS A 53 15.19 -1.88 20.96
CA LYS A 53 15.82 -0.92 20.05
C LYS A 53 16.74 -1.68 19.09
N LEU A 54 16.44 -1.60 17.80
CA LEU A 54 17.20 -2.21 16.71
C LEU A 54 18.14 -1.16 16.12
N SER A 55 19.42 -1.51 16.01
CA SER A 55 20.42 -0.66 15.33
C SER A 55 20.36 -0.85 13.81
N ILE A 56 19.22 -0.54 13.20
CA ILE A 56 19.10 -0.56 11.73
C ILE A 56 19.97 0.59 11.19
N LYS A 57 20.94 0.25 10.34
CA LYS A 57 21.84 1.20 9.67
C LYS A 57 21.04 2.20 8.83
#